data_AF-A0A2V7NY93-F1
#
_entry.id   AF-A0A2V7NY93-F1
#
_cell.length_a   1.000
_cell.length_b   1.000
_cell.length_c   1.000
_cell.angle_alpha   90.00
_cell.angle_beta   90.00
_cell.angle_gamma   90.00
#
_symmetry.space_group_name_H-M   'P 1'
#
loop_
_entity.id
_entity.type
_entity.pdbx_description
1 polymer ?
#
loop_
_entity_poly.entity_id
_entity_poly.type
_entity_poly.pdbx_seq_one_letter_code
_entity_poly.pdbx_strand_id
1 'polypeptide(L)'
;VRVIVAGTDSDFRGEPFGAMPILMAAAEIVDKLQAICVVCGGPATRNQRLVNGKPAPWDSPTIMVGGRESYEARCRHCHRVPKRDEDQTALL
;
A
#
# COMPACT_ATOMS: atom_id res chain seq x y z
N VAL A 1 -20.41 22.77 -10.28
CA VAL A 1 -19.00 22.92 -9.86
C VAL A 1 -18.27 21.64 -10.22
N ARG A 2 -17.04 21.70 -10.76
CA ARG A 2 -16.22 20.51 -11.00
C ARG A 2 -15.32 20.26 -9.79
N VAL A 3 -15.34 19.03 -9.25
CA VAL A 3 -14.50 18.63 -8.13
C VAL A 3 -13.48 17.58 -8.61
N ILE A 4 -12.22 17.75 -8.24
CA ILE A 4 -11.14 16.80 -8.53
C ILE A 4 -10.53 16.39 -7.19
N VAL A 5 -10.46 15.09 -6.94
CA VAL A 5 -9.91 14.50 -5.71
C VAL A 5 -8.77 13.55 -6.09
N ALA A 6 -7.70 13.56 -5.31
CA ALA A 6 -6.60 12.61 -5.44
C ALA A 6 -6.24 12.06 -4.05
N GLY A 7 -5.89 10.77 -4.00
CA GLY A 7 -5.51 10.11 -2.77
C GLY A 7 -5.11 8.66 -3.01
N THR A 8 -4.58 8.01 -1.98
CA THR A 8 -4.26 6.58 -2.01
C THR A 8 -5.53 5.77 -1.83
N ASP A 9 -5.74 4.77 -2.68
CA ASP A 9 -6.88 3.86 -2.61
C ASP A 9 -6.75 2.82 -1.50
N SER A 10 -5.50 2.48 -1.14
CA SER A 10 -5.15 1.47 -0.16
C SER A 10 -4.01 1.91 0.76
N ASP A 11 -4.00 1.37 1.99
CA ASP A 11 -2.92 1.54 2.95
C ASP A 11 -1.75 0.59 2.68
N PHE A 12 -0.75 0.57 3.58
CA PHE A 12 0.42 -0.29 3.43
C PHE A 12 0.12 -1.80 3.48
N ARG A 13 -1.02 -2.18 4.09
CA ARG A 13 -1.51 -3.56 4.17
C ARG A 13 -2.24 -3.97 2.90
N GLY A 14 -2.59 -3.00 2.06
CA GLY A 14 -3.45 -3.21 0.89
C GLY A 14 -4.93 -3.13 1.23
N GLU A 15 -5.28 -2.63 2.42
CA GLU A 15 -6.67 -2.41 2.85
C GLU A 15 -7.18 -1.05 2.37
N PRO A 16 -8.49 -0.87 2.12
CA PRO A 16 -9.04 0.38 1.63
C PRO A 16 -8.74 1.57 2.56
N PHE A 17 -8.26 2.69 2.02
CA PHE A 17 -7.77 3.79 2.84
C PHE A 17 -8.78 4.92 3.06
N GLY A 18 -9.17 5.13 4.32
CA GLY A 18 -9.99 6.26 4.73
C GLY A 18 -11.29 6.37 3.94
N ALA A 19 -11.61 7.57 3.45
CA ALA A 19 -12.82 7.84 2.68
C ALA A 19 -12.73 7.44 1.20
N MET A 20 -11.54 7.03 0.71
CA MET A 20 -11.33 6.81 -0.72
C MET A 20 -12.28 5.77 -1.35
N PRO A 21 -12.65 4.66 -0.68
CA PRO A 21 -13.58 3.69 -1.26
C PRO A 21 -14.97 4.29 -1.53
N ILE A 22 -15.44 5.14 -0.61
CA ILE A 22 -16.75 5.82 -0.74
C ILE A 22 -16.68 6.88 -1.85
N LEU A 23 -15.59 7.65 -1.90
CA LEU A 23 -15.38 8.67 -2.93
C LEU A 23 -15.29 8.06 -4.32
N MET A 24 -14.58 6.94 -4.48
CA MET A 24 -14.49 6.22 -5.75
C MET A 24 -15.84 5.64 -6.20
N ALA A 25 -16.66 5.15 -5.26
CA ALA A 25 -17.99 4.64 -5.58
C ALA A 25 -18.97 5.76 -6.00
N ALA A 26 -18.80 6.97 -5.46
CA ALA A 26 -19.67 8.11 -5.74
C ALA A 26 -19.24 8.93 -6.97
N ALA A 27 -17.98 8.81 -7.42
CA ALA A 27 -17.45 9.61 -8.51
C ALA A 27 -18.00 9.18 -9.88
N GLU A 28 -18.29 10.15 -10.75
CA GLU A 28 -18.67 9.88 -12.14
C GLU A 28 -17.48 9.37 -12.99
N ILE A 29 -16.24 9.75 -12.63
CA ILE A 29 -15.00 9.34 -13.31
C ILE A 29 -13.96 8.94 -12.27
N VAL A 30 -13.33 7.78 -12.47
CA VAL A 30 -12.27 7.26 -11.60
C VAL A 30 -11.05 6.87 -12.43
N ASP A 31 -9.94 7.58 -12.24
CA ASP A 31 -8.64 7.23 -12.81
C ASP A 31 -7.79 6.51 -11.76
N LYS A 32 -7.65 5.19 -11.88
CA LYS A 32 -6.84 4.37 -10.98
C LYS A 32 -5.43 4.18 -11.53
N LEU A 33 -4.52 5.04 -11.10
CA LEU A 33 -3.13 5.05 -11.57
C LEU A 33 -2.33 3.86 -11.01
N GLN A 34 -1.39 3.37 -11.81
CA GLN A 34 -0.42 2.33 -11.43
C GLN A 34 0.99 2.88 -11.51
N ALA A 35 1.87 2.40 -10.63
CA ALA A 35 3.29 2.70 -10.66
C ALA A 35 4.08 1.54 -11.31
N ILE A 36 5.41 1.58 -11.21
CA ILE A 36 6.30 0.50 -11.63
C ILE A 36 6.81 -0.23 -10.39
N CYS A 37 6.71 -1.56 -10.37
CA CYS A 37 7.18 -2.35 -9.26
C CYS A 37 8.71 -2.31 -9.20
N VAL A 38 9.26 -1.86 -8.07
CA VAL A 38 10.72 -1.76 -7.89
C VAL A 38 11.43 -3.12 -7.81
N VAL A 39 10.67 -4.21 -7.62
CA VAL A 39 11.22 -5.57 -7.52
C VAL A 39 11.24 -6.27 -8.88
N CYS A 40 10.14 -6.23 -9.63
CA CYS A 40 10.00 -7.01 -10.87
C CYS A 40 9.76 -6.18 -12.14
N GLY A 41 9.63 -4.86 -12.03
CA GLY A 41 9.36 -3.97 -13.18
C GLY A 41 7.91 -3.99 -13.71
N GLY A 42 7.06 -4.90 -13.24
CA GLY A 42 5.65 -4.95 -13.64
C GLY A 42 4.78 -3.85 -13.03
N PRO A 43 3.48 -3.75 -13.40
CA PRO A 43 2.57 -2.74 -12.85
C PRO A 43 2.40 -2.86 -11.34
N ALA A 44 2.69 -1.78 -10.62
CA ALA A 44 2.55 -1.71 -9.16
C ALA A 44 1.18 -1.17 -8.77
N THR A 45 0.55 -1.85 -7.81
CA THR A 45 -0.78 -1.53 -7.27
C THR A 45 -0.81 -1.49 -5.75
N ARG A 46 0.36 -1.58 -5.10
CA ARG A 46 0.51 -1.61 -3.64
C ARG A 46 1.61 -0.67 -3.19
N ASN A 47 1.38 -0.06 -2.03
CA ASN A 47 2.39 0.71 -1.30
C ASN A 47 3.06 -0.22 -0.29
N GLN A 48 4.24 -0.76 -0.60
CA GLN A 48 5.02 -1.53 0.36
C GLN A 48 5.64 -0.57 1.38
N ARG A 49 5.25 -0.69 2.64
CA ARG A 49 5.97 -0.01 3.73
C ARG A 49 7.15 -0.84 4.20
N LEU A 50 8.28 -0.18 4.41
CA LEU A 50 9.50 -0.72 5.00
C LEU A 50 9.83 0.04 6.28
N VAL A 51 10.18 -0.70 7.34
CA VAL A 51 10.74 -0.15 8.58
C VAL A 51 12.10 -0.81 8.76
N ASN A 52 13.16 0.00 8.78
CA ASN A 52 14.55 -0.47 8.83
C ASN A 52 14.86 -1.50 7.72
N GLY A 53 14.38 -1.22 6.49
CA GLY A 53 14.58 -2.08 5.32
C GLY A 53 13.77 -3.37 5.29
N LYS A 54 12.94 -3.64 6.30
CA LYS A 54 12.08 -4.84 6.37
C LYS A 54 10.61 -4.49 6.16
N PRO A 55 9.80 -5.36 5.52
CA PRO A 55 8.35 -5.18 5.42
C PRO A 55 7.71 -4.89 6.77
N ALA A 56 6.90 -3.84 6.84
CA ALA A 56 6.22 -3.46 8.07
C ALA A 56 5.17 -4.52 8.49
N PRO A 57 5.13 -4.94 9.77
CA PRO A 57 4.14 -5.89 10.26
C PRO A 57 2.69 -5.43 10.08
N TRP A 58 1.76 -6.37 9.92
CA TRP A 58 0.33 -6.10 9.74
C TRP A 58 -0.29 -5.19 10.82
N ASP A 59 0.14 -5.35 12.07
CA ASP A 59 -0.39 -4.62 13.22
C ASP A 59 0.26 -3.24 13.43
N SER A 60 1.25 -2.86 12.60
CA SER A 60 1.89 -1.56 12.76
C SER A 60 0.96 -0.41 12.32
N PRO A 61 1.05 0.79 12.94
CA PRO A 61 0.04 1.84 12.81
C PRO A 61 -0.25 2.21 11.35
N THR A 62 -1.52 2.45 11.00
CA THR A 62 -1.92 2.79 9.62
C THR A 62 -1.27 4.09 9.16
N ILE A 63 -1.26 5.11 10.03
CA ILE A 63 -0.72 6.44 9.71
C ILE A 63 0.77 6.47 10.05
N MET A 64 1.58 6.71 9.04
CA MET A 64 3.01 6.99 9.18
C MET A 64 3.44 7.91 8.04
N VAL A 65 3.98 9.08 8.39
CA VAL A 65 4.52 10.02 7.41
C VAL A 65 5.93 9.58 7.04
N GLY A 66 6.19 9.52 5.74
CA GLY A 66 7.49 9.16 5.18
C GLY A 66 7.45 9.16 3.65
N GLY A 67 8.63 9.09 3.04
CA GLY A 67 8.84 9.08 1.60
C GLY A 67 9.54 7.80 1.12
N ARG A 68 10.52 7.98 0.23
CA ARG A 68 11.25 6.86 -0.41
C ARG A 68 12.05 6.00 0.56
N GLU A 69 12.38 6.52 1.72
CA GLU A 69 13.07 5.80 2.80
C GLU A 69 12.18 4.79 3.51
N SER A 70 10.87 4.89 3.36
CA SER A 70 9.88 4.06 4.07
C SER A 70 8.83 3.42 3.17
N TYR A 71 8.71 3.84 1.89
CA TYR A 71 7.73 3.30 0.96
C TYR A 71 8.28 3.00 -0.43
N GLU A 72 7.85 1.86 -0.97
CA GLU A 72 8.14 1.43 -2.34
C GLU A 72 6.86 1.01 -3.07
N ALA A 73 6.78 1.30 -4.36
CA ALA A 73 5.71 0.77 -5.20
C ALA A 73 5.98 -0.70 -5.54
N ARG A 74 5.03 -1.59 -5.21
CA ARG A 74 5.14 -3.02 -5.53
C ARG A 74 3.89 -3.56 -6.22
N CYS A 75 4.08 -4.58 -7.05
CA CYS A 75 2.98 -5.36 -7.60
C CYS A 75 2.38 -6.25 -6.50
N ARG A 76 1.22 -6.85 -6.76
CA ARG A 76 0.54 -7.76 -5.81
C ARG A 76 1.44 -8.93 -5.38
N HIS A 77 2.28 -9.43 -6.27
CA HIS A 77 3.14 -10.59 -6.01
C HIS A 77 4.36 -10.24 -5.12
N CYS A 78 4.94 -9.06 -5.31
CA CYS A 78 6.13 -8.63 -4.56
C CYS A 78 5.81 -7.90 -3.24
N HIS A 79 4.53 -7.52 -3.03
CA HIS A 79 4.04 -6.91 -1.80
C HIS A 79 3.96 -7.96 -0.69
N ARG A 80 4.58 -7.68 0.45
CA ARG A 80 4.55 -8.54 1.64
C ARG A 80 4.14 -7.73 2.86
N VAL A 81 3.26 -8.30 3.66
CA VAL A 81 2.78 -7.72 4.92
C VAL A 81 2.84 -8.82 5.96
N PRO A 82 3.97 -8.93 6.69
CA PRO A 82 4.17 -10.04 7.60
C PRO A 82 3.18 -10.02 8.76
N LYS A 83 2.75 -11.19 9.21
CA LYS A 83 2.02 -11.33 10.47
C LYS A 83 3.02 -11.24 11.63
N ARG A 84 2.53 -10.86 12.81
CA ARG A 84 3.37 -10.70 14.01
C ARG A 84 4.15 -11.97 14.40
N ASP A 85 3.62 -13.14 14.06
CA ASP A 85 4.11 -14.47 14.41
C ASP A 85 4.82 -15.20 13.25
N GLU A 86 5.01 -14.54 12.10
CA GLU A 86 5.64 -15.16 10.93
C GLU A 86 7.08 -15.63 11.24
N ASP A 87 7.83 -14.81 11.98
CA ASP A 87 9.21 -15.14 12.40
C ASP A 87 9.28 -16.33 13.37
N GLN A 88 8.23 -16.56 14.17
CA GLN A 88 8.16 -17.69 15.10
C GLN A 88 7.83 -19.00 14.37
N THR A 89 7.03 -18.91 13.32
CA THR A 89 6.61 -20.08 12.52
C THR A 89 7.79 -20.66 11.73
N ALA A 90 8.76 -19.85 11.31
CA ALA A 90 9.94 -20.31 10.58
C ALA A 90 10.96 -21.09 11.44
N LEU A 91 10.81 -21.06 12.77
CA LEU A 91 11.68 -21.75 13.73
C LEU A 91 11.12 -23.11 14.18
N LEU A 92 9.92 -23.48 13.72
CA LEU A 92 9.28 -24.79 13.92
C LEU A 92 9.47 -25.66 12.67
#